data_AF-A0AAN5IFT3-F1
#
_entry.id   AF-A0AAN5IFT3-F1
#
_cell.length_a   1.000
_cell.length_b   1.000
_cell.length_c   1.000
_cell.angle_alpha   90.00
_cell.angle_beta   90.00
_cell.angle_gamma   90.00
#
_symmetry.space_group_name_H-M   'P 1'
#
loop_
_entity.id
_entity.type
_entity.pdbx_description
1 polymer ?
#
loop_
_entity_poly.entity_id
_entity_poly.type
_entity_poly.pdbx_seq_one_letter_code
_entity_poly.pdbx_strand_id
1 'polypeptide(L)'
;EGNSSCRQCRLDRWNDVIKKCYQGLEMALAPSCSSSSNSPTLSSPGIPSLICEPSLIDRVRLYYQRLSAVRRNHELALRGVIMDPYTASRDEYEIVPCTYQVMNQSVRIMVSSLFDFAAALLPEFIELPLSDKWLLIRNFQSSFHCIESHMRTQRYFTMESGRCFSTYTTYLSTDNSAVYFSDCTNKTHIGEAARMLEQCIRENCHRIRDHLNRVRPSDDEFMALMVIAFWSIDSINAHESLLDLASRYRTKTLSRLMTGYKETIGAVEGAVRIGELYGILDIIKRAEANMKWEFEVYRVLDLFEDDTYMYAMQSHKPDTICRSLIY
;
A
#
# COMPACT_ATOMS: atom_id res chain seq x y z
N GLU A 1 -12.48 -19.78 26.06
CA GLU A 1 -11.66 -18.88 25.22
C GLU A 1 -11.60 -19.46 23.82
N GLY A 2 -12.34 -18.87 22.89
CA GLY A 2 -12.48 -19.39 21.53
C GLY A 2 -11.31 -18.94 20.66
N ASN A 3 -10.64 -19.89 20.01
CA ASN A 3 -9.51 -19.64 19.13
C ASN A 3 -9.95 -18.84 17.89
N SER A 4 -9.81 -17.51 17.97
CA SER A 4 -10.21 -16.51 16.96
C SER A 4 -9.43 -16.63 15.63
N SER A 5 -8.49 -17.57 15.53
CA SER A 5 -7.64 -17.78 14.36
C SER A 5 -8.19 -18.75 13.31
N CYS A 6 -9.32 -19.44 13.58
CA CYS A 6 -9.81 -20.47 12.65
C CYS A 6 -10.42 -19.85 11.37
N ARG A 7 -10.34 -20.57 10.24
CA ARG A 7 -10.87 -20.12 8.94
C ARG A 7 -12.35 -19.75 9.00
N GLN A 8 -13.15 -20.51 9.75
CA GLN A 8 -14.58 -20.26 9.89
C GLN A 8 -14.86 -18.95 10.64
N CYS A 9 -14.16 -18.70 11.76
CA CYS A 9 -14.31 -17.45 12.51
C CYS A 9 -13.95 -16.21 11.67
N ARG A 10 -12.96 -16.31 10.77
CA ARG A 10 -12.63 -15.22 9.83
C ARG A 10 -13.75 -14.97 8.81
N LEU A 11 -14.34 -16.05 8.27
CA LEU A 11 -15.49 -15.95 7.36
C LEU A 11 -16.73 -15.39 8.06
N ASP A 12 -17.01 -15.83 9.29
CA ASP A 12 -18.15 -15.34 10.07
C ASP A 12 -17.99 -13.85 10.39
N ARG A 13 -16.78 -13.43 10.80
CA ARG A 13 -16.46 -12.01 11.03
C ARG A 13 -16.62 -11.18 9.76
N TRP A 14 -16.23 -11.74 8.61
CA TRP A 14 -16.42 -11.11 7.31
C TRP A 14 -17.90 -10.93 6.94
N ASN A 15 -18.69 -11.99 7.13
CA ASN A 15 -20.14 -11.96 6.92
C ASN A 15 -20.82 -10.95 7.86
N ASP A 16 -20.38 -10.84 9.11
CA ASP A 16 -20.86 -9.85 10.06
C ASP A 16 -20.54 -8.41 9.62
N VAL A 17 -19.34 -8.15 9.09
CA VAL A 17 -18.99 -6.84 8.52
C VAL A 17 -19.90 -6.51 7.34
N ILE A 18 -20.09 -7.46 6.42
CA ILE A 18 -20.99 -7.30 5.28
C ILE A 18 -22.42 -7.00 5.77
N LYS A 19 -22.94 -7.77 6.72
CA LYS A 19 -24.28 -7.60 7.28
C LYS A 19 -24.45 -6.25 7.99
N LYS A 20 -23.46 -5.81 8.77
CA LYS A 20 -23.46 -4.48 9.40
C LYS A 20 -23.41 -3.34 8.37
N CYS A 21 -22.67 -3.51 7.27
CA CYS A 21 -22.70 -2.56 6.15
C CYS A 21 -24.09 -2.47 5.49
N TYR A 22 -24.85 -3.56 5.44
CA TYR A 22 -26.24 -3.52 4.98
C TYR A 22 -27.16 -2.81 5.99
N GLN A 23 -27.02 -3.10 7.30
CA GLN A 23 -27.89 -2.54 8.35
C GLN A 23 -27.65 -1.05 8.64
N GLY A 24 -26.39 -0.59 8.61
CA GLY A 24 -26.06 0.83 8.80
C GLY A 24 -26.65 1.74 7.71
N LEU A 25 -27.03 1.19 6.56
CA LEU A 25 -27.63 1.91 5.45
C LEU A 25 -29.13 2.18 5.63
N GLU A 26 -29.85 1.30 6.34
CA GLU A 26 -31.29 1.50 6.63
C GLU A 26 -31.51 2.65 7.60
N MET A 27 -30.60 2.86 8.55
CA MET A 27 -30.67 3.97 9.49
C MET A 27 -30.36 5.33 8.85
N ALA A 28 -29.55 5.37 7.78
CA ALA A 28 -29.21 6.62 7.08
C ALA A 28 -30.33 7.11 6.13
N LEU A 29 -31.30 6.25 5.80
CA LEU A 29 -32.41 6.55 4.89
C LEU A 29 -33.75 6.78 5.63
N ALA A 30 -33.77 6.71 6.95
CA ALA A 30 -34.97 6.98 7.75
C ALA A 30 -35.24 8.50 7.82
N PRO A 31 -36.45 8.98 7.46
CA PRO A 31 -36.81 10.39 7.62
C PRO A 31 -36.90 10.72 9.11
N SER A 32 -36.02 11.59 9.61
CA SER A 32 -36.10 12.12 10.96
C SER A 32 -37.25 13.13 11.07
N CYS A 33 -38.44 12.65 11.42
CA CYS A 33 -39.53 13.49 11.87
C CYS A 33 -39.40 13.71 13.38
N SER A 34 -38.93 14.89 13.79
CA SER A 34 -39.09 15.36 15.17
C SER A 34 -39.57 16.80 15.18
N SER A 35 -40.72 16.96 15.80
CA SER A 35 -41.54 18.14 16.02
C SER A 35 -40.85 19.22 16.85
N SER A 36 -41.22 20.45 16.54
CA SER A 36 -40.73 21.74 17.02
C SER A 36 -41.23 22.13 18.42
N SER A 37 -40.36 22.80 19.18
CA SER A 37 -40.77 23.77 20.21
C SER A 37 -39.96 25.06 20.05
N ASN A 38 -40.66 26.16 19.76
CA ASN A 38 -40.10 27.46 19.36
C ASN A 38 -39.47 28.24 20.53
N SER A 39 -38.34 28.90 20.28
CA SER A 39 -37.86 30.06 21.03
C SER A 39 -37.17 31.03 20.05
N PRO A 40 -37.53 32.33 20.02
CA PRO A 40 -37.00 33.26 19.02
C PRO A 40 -35.65 33.80 19.49
N THR A 41 -34.56 33.29 18.93
CA THR A 41 -33.22 33.89 19.08
C THR A 41 -32.86 34.61 17.78
N LEU A 42 -32.43 35.87 17.90
CA LEU A 42 -31.95 36.69 16.78
C LEU A 42 -30.83 35.95 16.03
N SER A 43 -31.18 35.41 14.86
CA SER A 43 -30.27 34.76 13.94
C SER A 43 -29.49 35.81 13.15
N SER A 44 -28.21 35.97 13.50
CA SER A 44 -27.19 36.51 12.61
C SER A 44 -27.20 35.73 11.28
N PRO A 45 -27.06 36.36 10.10
CA PRO A 45 -27.08 35.65 8.83
C PRO A 45 -25.90 34.67 8.78
N GLY A 46 -26.20 33.40 9.04
CA GLY A 46 -25.25 32.31 9.01
C GLY A 46 -24.76 32.12 7.59
N ILE A 47 -23.49 32.46 7.37
CA ILE A 47 -22.75 32.06 6.18
C ILE A 47 -22.76 30.53 6.19
N PRO A 48 -23.35 29.83 5.20
CA PRO A 48 -23.33 28.38 5.16
C PRO A 48 -21.87 27.92 5.07
N SER A 49 -21.35 27.21 6.07
CA SER A 49 -20.06 26.54 5.97
C SER A 49 -20.20 25.34 5.02
N LEU A 50 -20.25 25.61 3.72
CA LEU A 50 -20.37 24.63 2.65
C LEU A 50 -19.04 23.95 2.29
N ILE A 51 -18.08 23.90 3.22
CA ILE A 51 -16.85 23.13 3.02
C ILE A 51 -17.17 21.68 3.39
N CYS A 52 -17.64 20.92 2.39
CA CYS A 52 -17.76 19.48 2.51
C CYS A 52 -16.36 18.90 2.73
N GLU A 53 -16.14 18.22 3.86
CA GLU A 53 -14.85 17.58 4.11
C GLU A 53 -14.53 16.58 2.99
N PRO A 54 -13.30 16.59 2.45
CA PRO A 54 -12.91 15.66 1.40
C PRO A 54 -13.03 14.22 1.92
N SER A 55 -13.48 13.32 1.06
CA SER A 55 -13.63 11.93 1.46
C SER A 55 -12.29 11.28 1.78
N LEU A 56 -12.31 10.16 2.51
CA LEU A 56 -11.09 9.40 2.79
C LEU A 56 -10.32 9.07 1.50
N ILE A 57 -11.01 8.66 0.43
CA ILE A 57 -10.41 8.33 -0.86
C ILE A 57 -9.76 9.55 -1.53
N ASP A 58 -10.41 10.71 -1.45
CA ASP A 58 -9.84 11.96 -2.01
C ASP A 58 -8.60 12.40 -1.25
N ARG A 59 -8.59 12.23 0.07
CA ARG A 59 -7.39 12.48 0.89
C ARG A 59 -6.27 11.50 0.56
N VAL A 60 -6.58 10.19 0.40
CA VAL A 60 -5.58 9.19 -0.02
C VAL A 60 -4.94 9.61 -1.34
N ARG A 61 -5.75 10.00 -2.33
CA ARG A 61 -5.26 10.47 -3.63
C ARG A 61 -4.33 11.67 -3.48
N LEU A 62 -4.75 12.70 -2.74
CA LEU A 62 -3.96 13.91 -2.50
C LEU A 62 -2.61 13.58 -1.84
N TYR A 63 -2.63 12.80 -0.76
CA TYR A 63 -1.40 12.45 -0.04
C TYR A 63 -0.53 11.45 -0.80
N TYR A 64 -1.11 10.57 -1.62
CA TYR A 64 -0.37 9.68 -2.51
C TYR A 64 0.40 10.48 -3.58
N GLN A 65 -0.21 11.51 -4.17
CA GLN A 65 0.48 12.40 -5.11
C GLN A 65 1.67 13.11 -4.44
N ARG A 66 1.48 13.59 -3.21
CA ARG A 66 2.57 14.21 -2.43
C ARG A 66 3.68 13.22 -2.12
N LEU A 67 3.33 12.03 -1.62
CA LEU A 67 4.27 10.93 -1.36
C LEU A 67 5.08 10.60 -2.62
N SER A 68 4.40 10.46 -3.76
CA SER A 68 4.99 10.16 -5.06
C SER A 68 6.02 11.22 -5.48
N ALA A 69 5.67 12.51 -5.37
CA ALA A 69 6.56 13.61 -5.70
C ALA A 69 7.79 13.67 -4.77
N VAL A 70 7.60 13.46 -3.47
CA VAL A 70 8.69 13.41 -2.48
C VAL A 70 9.64 12.28 -2.82
N ARG A 71 9.14 11.06 -3.01
CA ARG A 71 9.96 9.89 -3.35
C ARG A 71 10.71 10.08 -4.65
N ARG A 72 10.03 10.54 -5.70
CA ARG A 72 10.65 10.87 -6.99
C ARG A 72 11.85 11.79 -6.82
N ASN A 73 11.67 12.91 -6.13
CA ASN A 73 12.71 13.92 -6.00
C ASN A 73 13.92 13.40 -5.22
N HIS A 74 13.69 12.67 -4.12
CA HIS A 74 14.77 12.09 -3.33
C HIS A 74 15.50 10.98 -4.09
N GLU A 75 14.78 10.10 -4.77
CA GLU A 75 15.42 9.03 -5.56
C GLU A 75 16.20 9.59 -6.77
N LEU A 76 15.73 10.65 -7.43
CA LEU A 76 16.49 11.32 -8.49
C LEU A 76 17.75 11.99 -7.93
N ALA A 77 17.64 12.64 -6.77
CA ALA A 77 18.79 13.24 -6.10
C ALA A 77 19.86 12.21 -5.72
N LEU A 78 19.47 11.00 -5.28
CA LEU A 78 20.41 9.90 -5.03
C LEU A 78 21.23 9.52 -6.27
N ARG A 79 20.70 9.73 -7.47
CA ARG A 79 21.38 9.48 -8.75
C ARG A 79 22.13 10.70 -9.28
N GLY A 80 22.18 11.80 -8.52
CA GLY A 80 22.76 13.07 -8.96
C GLY A 80 21.93 13.79 -10.04
N VAL A 81 20.65 13.44 -10.21
CA VAL A 81 19.76 14.08 -11.18
C VAL A 81 19.03 15.25 -10.50
N ILE A 82 19.36 16.46 -10.93
CA ILE A 82 18.64 17.67 -10.51
C ILE A 82 17.51 17.91 -11.50
N MET A 83 16.26 17.81 -11.04
CA MET A 83 15.11 18.16 -11.87
C MET A 83 14.81 19.65 -11.82
N ASP A 84 14.61 20.21 -13.00
CA ASP A 84 13.94 21.49 -13.14
C ASP A 84 12.45 21.37 -12.71
N PRO A 85 11.89 22.36 -11.97
CA PRO A 85 10.50 22.32 -11.52
C PRO A 85 9.46 22.15 -12.63
N TYR A 86 9.71 22.67 -13.83
CA TYR A 86 8.82 22.52 -14.97
C TYR A 86 8.82 21.07 -15.47
N THR A 87 10.00 20.46 -15.66
CA THR A 87 10.13 19.04 -16.01
C THR A 87 9.51 18.11 -14.95
N ALA A 88 9.66 18.45 -13.66
CA ALA A 88 9.10 17.70 -12.55
C ALA A 88 7.57 17.59 -12.59
N SER A 89 6.88 18.60 -13.14
CA SER A 89 5.42 18.61 -13.25
C SER A 89 4.88 17.69 -14.34
N ARG A 90 5.72 17.33 -15.32
CA ARG A 90 5.33 16.53 -16.50
C ARG A 90 5.69 15.06 -16.38
N ASP A 91 6.32 14.67 -15.27
CA ASP A 91 6.84 13.32 -15.05
C ASP A 91 7.81 12.85 -16.17
N GLU A 92 8.53 13.80 -16.78
CA GLU A 92 9.50 13.56 -17.85
C GLU A 92 10.88 13.29 -17.26
N TYR A 93 11.11 12.06 -16.79
CA TYR A 93 12.42 11.62 -16.30
C TYR A 93 12.72 10.19 -16.73
N GLU A 94 14.00 9.89 -16.87
CA GLU A 94 14.45 8.55 -17.26
C GLU A 94 14.27 7.54 -16.12
N ILE A 95 13.52 6.47 -16.42
CA ILE A 95 13.44 5.28 -15.58
C ILE A 95 14.58 4.34 -15.97
N VAL A 96 15.50 4.07 -15.04
CA VAL A 96 16.71 3.29 -15.29
C VAL A 96 16.63 1.91 -14.64
N PRO A 97 17.45 0.93 -15.07
CA PRO A 97 17.59 -0.34 -14.35
C PRO A 97 17.90 -0.13 -12.86
N CYS A 98 17.21 -0.87 -12.01
CA CYS A 98 17.46 -0.84 -10.57
C CYS A 98 18.75 -1.59 -10.23
N THR A 99 19.52 -1.06 -9.30
CA THR A 99 20.63 -1.77 -8.65
C THR A 99 20.31 -2.02 -7.18
N TYR A 100 21.05 -2.92 -6.54
CA TYR A 100 20.85 -3.29 -5.16
C TYR A 100 21.02 -2.10 -4.22
N GLN A 101 22.07 -1.29 -4.38
CA GLN A 101 22.29 -0.14 -3.50
C GLN A 101 21.19 0.92 -3.69
N VAL A 102 20.77 1.16 -4.94
CA VAL A 102 19.67 2.10 -5.23
C VAL A 102 18.36 1.64 -4.61
N MET A 103 18.02 0.35 -4.74
CA MET A 103 16.85 -0.23 -4.08
C MET A 103 16.93 -0.06 -2.56
N ASN A 104 18.07 -0.42 -1.95
CA ASN A 104 18.24 -0.35 -0.51
C ASN A 104 18.05 1.07 0.04
N GLN A 105 18.58 2.09 -0.65
CA GLN A 105 18.39 3.49 -0.29
C GLN A 105 16.97 3.98 -0.58
N SER A 106 16.37 3.54 -1.68
CA SER A 106 15.00 3.92 -2.06
C SER A 106 13.95 3.35 -1.10
N VAL A 107 14.19 2.17 -0.51
CA VAL A 107 13.34 1.61 0.54
C VAL A 107 13.39 2.48 1.80
N ARG A 108 14.53 3.08 2.16
CA ARG A 108 14.61 4.04 3.28
C ARG A 108 13.75 5.27 3.01
N ILE A 109 13.86 5.84 1.80
CA ILE A 109 13.03 6.98 1.36
C ILE A 109 11.55 6.60 1.37
N MET A 110 11.20 5.42 0.88
CA MET A 110 9.82 4.94 0.85
C MET A 110 9.27 4.81 2.27
N VAL A 111 9.99 4.16 3.18
CA VAL A 111 9.55 3.97 4.57
C VAL A 111 9.36 5.31 5.27
N SER A 112 10.32 6.24 5.21
CA SER A 112 10.15 7.56 5.83
C SER A 112 8.95 8.31 5.26
N SER A 113 8.79 8.28 3.93
CA SER A 113 7.64 8.91 3.26
C SER A 113 6.31 8.26 3.66
N LEU A 114 6.29 6.95 3.92
CA LEU A 114 5.08 6.24 4.37
C LEU A 114 4.66 6.65 5.79
N PHE A 115 5.61 6.98 6.68
CA PHE A 115 5.29 7.57 7.99
C PHE A 115 4.59 8.92 7.83
N ASP A 116 5.13 9.80 7.00
CA ASP A 116 4.53 11.12 6.72
C ASP A 116 3.14 10.98 6.08
N PHE A 117 3.01 10.06 5.13
CA PHE A 117 1.74 9.74 4.48
C PHE A 117 0.71 9.24 5.49
N ALA A 118 1.07 8.29 6.36
CA ALA A 118 0.16 7.75 7.37
C ALA A 118 -0.25 8.83 8.39
N ALA A 119 0.69 9.64 8.87
CA ALA A 119 0.41 10.72 9.81
C ALA A 119 -0.52 11.80 9.21
N ALA A 120 -0.34 12.13 7.93
CA ALA A 120 -1.19 13.09 7.24
C ALA A 120 -2.58 12.52 6.91
N LEU A 121 -2.66 11.22 6.61
CA LEU A 121 -3.90 10.56 6.23
C LEU A 121 -4.76 10.16 7.44
N LEU A 122 -4.15 9.81 8.57
CA LEU A 122 -4.80 9.14 9.70
C LEU A 122 -4.45 9.88 11.00
N PRO A 123 -5.35 10.73 11.53
CA PRO A 123 -5.09 11.47 12.76
C PRO A 123 -4.69 10.56 13.93
N GLU A 124 -5.34 9.40 14.06
CA GLU A 124 -5.03 8.43 15.12
C GLU A 124 -3.63 7.83 14.99
N PHE A 125 -3.05 7.79 13.78
CA PHE A 125 -1.69 7.28 13.58
C PHE A 125 -0.66 8.10 14.36
N ILE A 126 -0.87 9.42 14.50
CA ILE A 126 0.04 10.31 15.25
C ILE A 126 0.13 9.88 16.72
N GLU A 127 -0.99 9.45 17.29
CA GLU A 127 -1.12 9.07 18.71
C GLU A 127 -0.68 7.62 18.99
N LEU A 128 -0.47 6.81 17.94
CA LEU A 128 -0.05 5.41 18.13
C LEU A 128 1.35 5.31 18.75
N PRO A 129 1.58 4.28 19.60
CA PRO A 129 2.93 3.91 20.03
C PRO A 129 3.85 3.69 18.83
N LEU A 130 5.13 4.02 18.99
CA LEU A 130 6.12 3.87 17.92
C LEU A 130 6.20 2.42 17.39
N SER A 131 6.03 1.43 18.27
CA SER A 131 5.97 0.00 17.90
C SER A 131 4.84 -0.30 16.92
N ASP A 132 3.65 0.26 17.17
CA ASP A 132 2.46 0.03 16.35
C ASP A 132 2.57 0.76 15.01
N LYS A 133 3.16 1.96 15.00
CA LYS A 133 3.49 2.67 13.77
C LYS A 133 4.42 1.83 12.89
N TRP A 134 5.49 1.28 13.47
CA TRP A 134 6.41 0.39 12.75
C TRP A 134 5.74 -0.89 12.27
N LEU A 135 4.89 -1.51 13.09
CA LEU A 135 4.12 -2.69 12.73
C LEU A 135 3.29 -2.44 11.47
N LEU A 136 2.54 -1.34 11.44
CA LEU A 136 1.72 -0.93 10.30
C LEU A 136 2.56 -0.68 9.06
N ILE A 137 3.62 0.14 9.17
CA ILE A 137 4.46 0.52 8.03
C ILE A 137 5.17 -0.69 7.43
N ARG A 138 5.71 -1.59 8.27
CA ARG A 138 6.37 -2.81 7.81
C ARG A 138 5.42 -3.76 7.08
N ASN A 139 4.20 -3.94 7.61
CA ASN A 139 3.18 -4.77 6.96
C ASN A 139 2.67 -4.17 5.65
N PHE A 140 2.62 -2.84 5.58
CA PHE A 140 2.06 -2.13 4.44
C PHE A 140 3.04 -1.96 3.28
N GLN A 141 4.31 -1.64 3.56
CA GLN A 141 5.25 -1.13 2.56
C GLN A 141 5.41 -2.01 1.32
N SER A 142 5.48 -3.34 1.47
CA SER A 142 5.58 -4.25 0.32
C SER A 142 4.29 -4.31 -0.47
N SER A 143 3.13 -4.32 0.19
CA SER A 143 1.84 -4.28 -0.50
C SER A 143 1.63 -2.96 -1.24
N PHE A 144 1.97 -1.84 -0.59
CA PHE A 144 1.98 -0.52 -1.20
C PHE A 144 2.86 -0.49 -2.46
N HIS A 145 4.10 -0.96 -2.34
CA HIS A 145 5.03 -1.03 -3.45
C HIS A 145 4.48 -1.85 -4.64
N CYS A 146 3.90 -3.04 -4.38
CA CYS A 146 3.32 -3.85 -5.44
C CYS A 146 2.13 -3.18 -6.15
N ILE A 147 1.23 -2.55 -5.38
CA ILE A 147 0.06 -1.82 -5.92
C ILE A 147 0.55 -0.65 -6.79
N GLU A 148 1.45 0.18 -6.25
CA GLU A 148 1.99 1.35 -6.95
C GLU A 148 2.78 0.95 -8.20
N SER A 149 3.66 -0.04 -8.07
CA SER A 149 4.49 -0.53 -9.16
C SER A 149 3.65 -0.96 -10.36
N HIS A 150 2.54 -1.66 -10.11
CA HIS A 150 1.64 -2.06 -11.18
C HIS A 150 0.93 -0.87 -11.83
N MET A 151 0.33 0.03 -11.03
CA MET A 151 -0.36 1.21 -11.54
C MET A 151 0.56 2.05 -12.44
N ARG A 152 1.84 2.17 -12.06
CA ARG A 152 2.84 2.88 -12.85
C ARG A 152 3.30 2.08 -14.07
N THR A 153 3.48 0.77 -13.93
CA THR A 153 3.84 -0.11 -15.07
C THR A 153 2.84 0.04 -16.21
N GLN A 154 1.54 0.09 -15.93
CA GLN A 154 0.50 0.30 -16.95
C GLN A 154 0.60 1.65 -17.67
N ARG A 155 1.18 2.67 -17.03
CA ARG A 155 1.33 4.03 -17.58
C ARG A 155 2.62 4.20 -18.38
N TYR A 156 3.72 3.60 -17.93
CA TYR A 156 5.06 3.86 -18.48
C TYR A 156 5.57 2.76 -19.41
N PHE A 157 5.09 1.53 -19.26
CA PHE A 157 5.60 0.40 -20.02
C PHE A 157 4.50 -0.25 -20.85
N THR A 158 4.89 -0.80 -22.00
CA THR A 158 3.98 -1.67 -22.76
C THR A 158 3.73 -2.95 -21.97
N MET A 159 2.54 -3.55 -22.15
CA MET A 159 2.16 -4.77 -21.42
C MET A 159 3.16 -5.92 -21.60
N GLU A 160 3.81 -5.98 -22.77
CA GLU A 160 4.77 -7.02 -23.17
C GLU A 160 6.19 -6.81 -22.63
N SER A 161 6.50 -5.65 -22.05
CA SER A 161 7.88 -5.26 -21.71
C SER A 161 8.58 -6.14 -20.68
N GLY A 162 7.86 -7.01 -19.96
CA GLY A 162 8.42 -7.78 -18.84
C GLY A 162 8.86 -6.93 -17.64
N ARG A 163 8.80 -5.60 -17.73
CA ARG A 163 9.29 -4.66 -16.71
C ARG A 163 8.30 -4.49 -15.57
N CYS A 164 8.83 -4.28 -14.38
CA CYS A 164 8.09 -3.79 -13.22
C CYS A 164 8.89 -2.67 -12.54
N PHE A 165 8.21 -1.72 -11.92
CA PHE A 165 8.89 -0.72 -11.11
C PHE A 165 9.43 -1.36 -9.84
N SER A 166 10.67 -1.00 -9.53
CA SER A 166 11.41 -1.49 -8.37
C SER A 166 11.54 -0.40 -7.33
N THR A 167 11.65 0.84 -7.78
CA THR A 167 11.54 2.04 -6.96
C THR A 167 10.67 3.06 -7.69
N TYR A 168 10.59 4.30 -7.20
CA TYR A 168 9.90 5.34 -7.94
C TYR A 168 10.59 5.67 -9.27
N THR A 169 11.91 5.62 -9.36
CA THR A 169 12.66 6.04 -10.56
C THR A 169 13.42 4.91 -11.26
N THR A 170 13.22 3.66 -10.83
CA THR A 170 13.90 2.50 -11.39
C THR A 170 12.97 1.32 -11.69
N TYR A 171 13.43 0.43 -12.57
CA TYR A 171 12.72 -0.79 -12.95
C TYR A 171 13.60 -2.04 -12.88
N LEU A 172 12.95 -3.18 -12.77
CA LEU A 172 13.53 -4.52 -12.93
C LEU A 172 12.92 -5.17 -14.17
N SER A 173 13.72 -5.97 -14.87
CA SER A 173 13.26 -6.86 -15.93
C SER A 173 14.02 -8.18 -15.88
N THR A 174 13.48 -9.18 -16.56
CA THR A 174 14.17 -10.45 -16.77
C THR A 174 15.52 -10.24 -17.47
N ASP A 175 15.56 -9.31 -18.41
CA ASP A 175 16.75 -9.07 -19.26
C ASP A 175 17.89 -8.36 -18.54
N ASN A 176 17.62 -7.72 -17.40
CA ASN A 176 18.61 -6.94 -16.65
C ASN A 176 18.79 -7.41 -15.20
N SER A 177 18.36 -8.62 -14.87
CA SER A 177 18.46 -9.18 -13.50
C SER A 177 19.89 -9.17 -12.95
N ALA A 178 20.91 -9.38 -13.79
CA ALA A 178 22.31 -9.29 -13.38
C ALA A 178 22.77 -7.85 -13.05
N VAL A 179 22.15 -6.83 -13.67
CA VAL A 179 22.45 -5.42 -13.39
C VAL A 179 22.06 -5.07 -11.96
N TYR A 180 21.01 -5.70 -11.42
CA TYR A 180 20.60 -5.51 -10.04
C TYR A 180 21.73 -5.76 -9.04
N PHE A 181 22.59 -6.76 -9.29
CA PHE A 181 23.68 -7.12 -8.40
C PHE A 181 25.03 -6.49 -8.78
N SER A 182 25.04 -5.56 -9.74
CA SER A 182 26.30 -5.00 -10.30
C SER A 182 27.13 -4.21 -9.27
N ASP A 183 26.46 -3.67 -8.26
CA ASP A 183 27.00 -2.86 -7.16
C ASP A 183 27.09 -3.63 -5.82
N CYS A 184 26.93 -4.96 -5.84
CA CYS A 184 27.27 -5.82 -4.71
C CYS A 184 28.79 -5.90 -4.53
N THR A 185 29.23 -5.94 -3.27
CA THR A 185 30.65 -6.08 -2.88
C THR A 185 31.18 -7.46 -3.24
N ASN A 186 30.45 -8.52 -2.88
CA ASN A 186 30.73 -9.89 -3.28
C ASN A 186 30.09 -10.21 -4.64
N LYS A 187 30.90 -10.66 -5.59
CA LYS A 187 30.46 -10.97 -6.96
C LYS A 187 30.44 -12.47 -7.29
N THR A 188 30.79 -13.32 -6.31
CA THR A 188 31.01 -14.77 -6.51
C THR A 188 29.77 -15.48 -7.03
N HIS A 189 28.59 -15.12 -6.52
CA HIS A 189 27.33 -15.80 -6.80
C HIS A 189 26.33 -14.98 -7.63
N ILE A 190 26.76 -13.91 -8.29
CA ILE A 190 25.86 -13.01 -9.05
C ILE A 190 25.07 -13.76 -10.11
N GLY A 191 25.69 -14.69 -10.84
CA GLY A 191 25.01 -15.42 -11.90
C GLY A 191 23.86 -16.29 -11.39
N GLU A 192 23.99 -16.85 -10.20
CA GLU A 192 22.92 -17.64 -9.56
C GLU A 192 21.81 -16.73 -9.03
N ALA A 193 22.17 -15.68 -8.30
CA ALA A 193 21.21 -14.72 -7.78
C ALA A 193 20.44 -13.98 -8.89
N ALA A 194 21.08 -13.68 -10.02
CA ALA A 194 20.42 -13.10 -11.19
C ALA A 194 19.36 -14.03 -11.78
N ARG A 195 19.63 -15.33 -11.88
CA ARG A 195 18.63 -16.33 -12.34
C ARG A 195 17.47 -16.46 -11.36
N MET A 196 17.75 -16.42 -10.05
CA MET A 196 16.71 -16.44 -9.02
C MET A 196 15.83 -15.19 -9.09
N LEU A 197 16.44 -14.00 -9.23
CA LEU A 197 15.71 -12.75 -9.40
C LEU A 197 14.87 -12.77 -10.68
N GLU A 198 15.41 -13.28 -11.79
CA GLU A 198 14.67 -13.46 -13.03
C GLU A 198 13.42 -14.34 -12.82
N GLN A 199 13.58 -15.48 -12.14
CA GLN A 199 12.48 -16.37 -11.81
C GLN A 199 11.47 -15.68 -10.89
N CYS A 200 11.93 -14.93 -9.90
CA CYS A 200 11.07 -14.17 -8.98
C CYS A 200 10.25 -13.10 -9.73
N ILE A 201 10.85 -12.35 -10.64
CA ILE A 201 10.14 -11.40 -11.50
C ILE A 201 9.12 -12.16 -12.35
N ARG A 202 9.53 -13.30 -12.92
CA ARG A 202 8.69 -14.07 -13.82
C ARG A 202 7.46 -14.65 -13.11
N GLU A 203 7.64 -15.15 -11.89
CA GLU A 203 6.55 -15.77 -11.14
C GLU A 203 5.70 -14.74 -10.42
N ASN A 204 6.31 -13.81 -9.68
CA ASN A 204 5.56 -12.93 -8.79
C ASN A 204 5.02 -11.71 -9.56
N CYS A 205 5.88 -11.01 -10.31
CA CYS A 205 5.47 -9.79 -10.99
C CYS A 205 4.50 -10.06 -12.14
N HIS A 206 4.64 -11.15 -12.90
CA HIS A 206 3.62 -11.49 -13.91
C HIS A 206 2.31 -11.93 -13.28
N ARG A 207 2.31 -12.80 -12.24
CA ARG A 207 1.06 -13.23 -11.60
C ARG A 207 0.26 -12.06 -11.02
N ILE A 208 0.93 -11.13 -10.32
CA ILE A 208 0.28 -9.92 -9.81
C ILE A 208 -0.28 -9.09 -10.97
N ARG A 209 0.52 -8.88 -12.02
CA ARG A 209 0.15 -8.09 -13.19
C ARG A 209 -1.03 -8.69 -13.94
N ASP A 210 -1.04 -9.99 -14.17
CA ASP A 210 -2.12 -10.70 -14.85
C ASP A 210 -3.42 -10.58 -14.06
N HIS A 211 -3.34 -10.70 -12.73
CA HIS A 211 -4.50 -10.56 -11.87
C HIS A 211 -5.05 -9.13 -11.89
N LEU A 212 -4.18 -8.12 -11.76
CA LEU A 212 -4.58 -6.72 -11.82
C LEU A 212 -5.10 -6.32 -13.21
N ASN A 213 -4.54 -6.85 -14.29
CA ASN A 213 -5.02 -6.63 -15.66
C ASN A 213 -6.38 -7.27 -15.94
N ARG A 214 -6.70 -8.37 -15.23
CA ARG A 214 -8.01 -9.02 -15.27
C ARG A 214 -9.05 -8.22 -14.49
N VAL A 215 -8.71 -7.79 -13.28
CA VAL A 215 -9.62 -7.03 -12.42
C VAL A 215 -9.81 -5.60 -12.94
N ARG A 216 -8.75 -4.96 -13.44
CA ARG A 216 -8.73 -3.55 -13.89
C ARG A 216 -9.33 -2.60 -12.85
N PRO A 217 -8.70 -2.43 -11.69
CA PRO A 217 -9.21 -1.51 -10.69
C PRO A 217 -9.35 -0.09 -11.26
N SER A 218 -10.41 0.63 -10.88
CA SER A 218 -10.51 2.07 -11.12
C SER A 218 -9.55 2.84 -10.22
N ASP A 219 -9.31 4.12 -10.50
CA ASP A 219 -8.49 4.98 -9.65
C ASP A 219 -9.02 5.05 -8.20
N ASP A 220 -10.34 5.08 -8.01
CA ASP A 220 -10.95 5.04 -6.67
C ASP A 220 -10.70 3.70 -5.96
N GLU A 221 -10.80 2.59 -6.70
CA GLU A 221 -10.52 1.25 -6.18
C GLU A 221 -9.04 1.08 -5.83
N PHE A 222 -8.13 1.67 -6.60
CA PHE A 222 -6.70 1.68 -6.28
C PHE A 222 -6.41 2.42 -4.98
N MET A 223 -7.01 3.60 -4.77
CA MET A 223 -6.87 4.33 -3.50
C MET A 223 -7.49 3.54 -2.34
N ALA A 224 -8.62 2.88 -2.57
CA ALA A 224 -9.25 2.02 -1.57
C ALA A 224 -8.36 0.82 -1.22
N LEU A 225 -7.74 0.17 -2.21
CA LEU A 225 -6.78 -0.93 -2.02
C LEU A 225 -5.62 -0.52 -1.13
N MET A 226 -5.09 0.71 -1.28
CA MET A 226 -4.03 1.22 -0.39
C MET A 226 -4.51 1.30 1.07
N VAL A 227 -5.72 1.80 1.32
CA VAL A 227 -6.28 1.88 2.68
C VAL A 227 -6.52 0.48 3.25
N ILE A 228 -7.09 -0.42 2.46
CA ILE A 228 -7.37 -1.79 2.90
C ILE A 228 -6.05 -2.51 3.21
N ALA A 229 -5.05 -2.39 2.34
CA ALA A 229 -3.73 -2.98 2.54
C ALA A 229 -3.03 -2.44 3.79
N PHE A 230 -3.10 -1.13 4.04
CA PHE A 230 -2.53 -0.51 5.24
C PHE A 230 -3.11 -1.12 6.53
N TRP A 231 -4.42 -1.35 6.54
CA TRP A 231 -5.14 -1.91 7.67
C TRP A 231 -5.31 -3.45 7.63
N SER A 232 -4.58 -4.13 6.76
CA SER A 232 -4.60 -5.61 6.65
C SER A 232 -3.63 -6.24 7.65
N ILE A 233 -3.93 -6.10 8.94
CA ILE A 233 -3.09 -6.57 10.06
C ILE A 233 -3.67 -7.78 10.81
N ASP A 234 -4.75 -8.40 10.32
CA ASP A 234 -5.44 -9.50 11.02
C ASP A 234 -4.58 -10.74 11.25
N SER A 235 -3.52 -10.92 10.45
CA SER A 235 -2.58 -12.03 10.58
C SER A 235 -1.38 -11.72 11.47
N ILE A 236 -1.35 -10.55 12.11
CA ILE A 236 -0.23 -10.07 12.92
C ILE A 236 -0.70 -10.00 14.38
N ASN A 237 0.21 -10.30 15.31
CA ASN A 237 -0.02 -10.12 16.75
C ASN A 237 -0.06 -8.62 17.10
N ALA A 238 -1.20 -7.98 16.84
CA ALA A 238 -1.49 -6.59 17.17
C ALA A 238 -2.38 -6.49 18.41
N HIS A 239 -2.29 -5.37 19.12
CA HIS A 239 -3.17 -5.07 20.25
C HIS A 239 -4.64 -4.92 19.78
N GLU A 240 -5.61 -5.28 20.63
CA GLU A 240 -7.04 -5.26 20.27
C GLU A 240 -7.52 -3.87 19.81
N SER A 241 -7.08 -2.80 20.49
CA SER A 241 -7.40 -1.42 20.11
C SER A 241 -6.94 -1.06 18.68
N LEU A 242 -5.80 -1.59 18.24
CA LEU A 242 -5.29 -1.38 16.89
C LEU A 242 -6.10 -2.19 15.86
N LEU A 243 -6.50 -3.42 16.20
CA LEU A 243 -7.39 -4.24 15.38
C LEU A 243 -8.76 -3.58 15.19
N ASP A 244 -9.30 -2.97 16.25
CA ASP A 244 -10.55 -2.21 16.19
C ASP A 244 -10.43 -0.97 15.31
N LEU A 245 -9.32 -0.23 15.43
CA LEU A 245 -9.02 0.90 14.55
C LEU A 245 -8.94 0.45 13.07
N ALA A 246 -8.22 -0.63 12.80
CA ALA A 246 -8.11 -1.21 11.47
C ALA A 246 -9.47 -1.65 10.90
N SER A 247 -10.32 -2.26 11.74
CA SER A 247 -11.68 -2.67 11.39
C SER A 247 -12.56 -1.47 11.01
N ARG A 248 -12.49 -0.37 11.76
CA ARG A 248 -13.24 0.86 11.47
C ARG A 248 -12.86 1.45 10.12
N TYR A 249 -11.57 1.59 9.83
CA TYR A 249 -11.11 2.15 8.55
C TYR A 249 -11.43 1.26 7.36
N ARG A 250 -11.27 -0.08 7.48
CA ARG A 250 -11.68 -1.00 6.42
C ARG A 250 -13.17 -0.94 6.18
N THR A 251 -13.98 -0.98 7.23
CA THR A 251 -15.45 -0.87 7.13
C THR A 251 -15.83 0.43 6.42
N LYS A 252 -15.28 1.57 6.84
CA LYS A 252 -15.53 2.88 6.21
C LYS A 252 -15.21 2.88 4.71
N THR A 253 -14.07 2.32 4.32
CA THR A 253 -13.66 2.22 2.91
C THR A 253 -14.58 1.31 2.12
N LEU A 254 -14.90 0.12 2.64
CA LEU A 254 -15.76 -0.86 1.96
C LEU A 254 -17.20 -0.38 1.84
N SER A 255 -17.74 0.28 2.88
CA SER A 255 -19.07 0.89 2.82
C SER A 255 -19.14 1.94 1.72
N ARG A 256 -18.11 2.79 1.58
CA ARG A 256 -18.05 3.80 0.51
C ARG A 256 -18.05 3.16 -0.88
N LEU A 257 -17.20 2.16 -1.10
CA LEU A 257 -17.19 1.43 -2.38
C LEU A 257 -18.55 0.79 -2.68
N MET A 258 -19.13 0.10 -1.69
CA MET A 258 -20.42 -0.57 -1.84
C MET A 258 -21.56 0.39 -2.14
N THR A 259 -21.58 1.59 -1.54
CA THR A 259 -22.55 2.63 -1.90
C THR A 259 -22.42 3.02 -3.37
N GLY A 260 -21.21 3.31 -3.85
CA GLY A 260 -20.99 3.63 -5.26
C GLY A 260 -21.35 2.49 -6.21
N TYR A 261 -21.05 1.24 -5.84
CA TYR A 261 -21.43 0.08 -6.66
C TYR A 261 -22.94 -0.14 -6.71
N LYS A 262 -23.66 0.05 -5.60
CA LYS A 262 -25.13 -0.06 -5.57
C LYS A 262 -25.78 0.88 -6.59
N GLU A 263 -25.23 2.08 -6.75
CA GLU A 263 -25.73 3.09 -7.68
C GLU A 263 -25.35 2.80 -9.14
N THR A 264 -24.24 2.10 -9.38
CA THR A 264 -23.65 1.97 -10.72
C THR A 264 -23.82 0.58 -11.33
N ILE A 265 -23.51 -0.48 -10.58
CA ILE A 265 -23.48 -1.88 -11.08
C ILE A 265 -24.40 -2.82 -10.29
N GLY A 266 -24.98 -2.37 -9.17
CA GLY A 266 -25.82 -3.18 -8.29
C GLY A 266 -25.08 -3.74 -7.07
N ALA A 267 -25.85 -4.15 -6.06
CA ALA A 267 -25.30 -4.61 -4.78
C ALA A 267 -24.59 -5.96 -4.86
N VAL A 268 -25.07 -6.89 -5.70
CA VAL A 268 -24.53 -8.24 -5.83
C VAL A 268 -23.20 -8.18 -6.59
N GLU A 269 -23.20 -7.51 -7.73
CA GLU A 269 -22.03 -7.24 -8.57
C GLU A 269 -20.99 -6.42 -7.79
N GLY A 270 -21.44 -5.44 -7.00
CA GLY A 270 -20.58 -4.69 -6.08
C GLY A 270 -19.89 -5.57 -5.03
N ALA A 271 -20.58 -6.56 -4.49
CA ALA A 271 -19.99 -7.50 -3.54
C ALA A 271 -18.95 -8.42 -4.21
N VAL A 272 -19.25 -8.91 -5.43
CA VAL A 272 -18.29 -9.66 -6.25
C VAL A 272 -17.05 -8.80 -6.51
N ARG A 273 -17.24 -7.53 -6.86
CA ARG A 273 -16.16 -6.58 -7.13
C ARG A 273 -15.25 -6.38 -5.93
N ILE A 274 -15.81 -6.20 -4.72
CA ILE A 274 -15.01 -6.16 -3.48
C ILE A 274 -14.21 -7.46 -3.30
N GLY A 275 -14.81 -8.62 -3.59
CA GLY A 275 -14.11 -9.91 -3.54
C GLY A 275 -12.91 -9.96 -4.48
N GLU A 276 -13.03 -9.42 -5.69
CA GLU A 276 -11.91 -9.32 -6.64
C GLU A 276 -10.78 -8.41 -6.12
N LEU A 277 -11.12 -7.29 -5.46
CA LEU A 277 -10.13 -6.42 -4.82
C LEU A 277 -9.36 -7.13 -3.69
N TYR A 278 -10.04 -7.95 -2.88
CA TYR A 278 -9.35 -8.79 -1.90
C TYR A 278 -8.49 -9.88 -2.55
N GLY A 279 -8.91 -10.41 -3.70
CA GLY A 279 -8.10 -11.32 -4.51
C GLY A 279 -6.75 -10.72 -4.91
N ILE A 280 -6.72 -9.42 -5.24
CA ILE A 280 -5.48 -8.67 -5.50
C ILE A 280 -4.58 -8.62 -4.26
N LEU A 281 -5.14 -8.32 -3.09
CA LEU A 281 -4.35 -8.23 -1.86
C LEU A 281 -3.76 -9.59 -1.47
N ASP A 282 -4.53 -10.65 -1.64
CA ASP A 282 -4.08 -12.01 -1.36
C ASP A 282 -2.92 -12.45 -2.27
N ILE A 283 -3.00 -12.20 -3.58
CA ILE A 283 -1.89 -12.53 -4.50
C ILE A 283 -0.63 -11.72 -4.18
N ILE A 284 -0.77 -10.45 -3.77
CA ILE A 284 0.34 -9.62 -3.32
C ILE A 284 0.96 -10.19 -2.03
N LYS A 285 0.16 -10.64 -1.07
CA LYS A 285 0.67 -11.24 0.18
C LYS A 285 1.41 -12.56 -0.07
N ARG A 286 0.97 -13.36 -1.05
CA ARG A 286 1.73 -14.56 -1.47
C ARG A 286 3.07 -14.19 -2.10
N ALA A 287 3.10 -13.19 -2.98
CA ALA A 287 4.35 -12.69 -3.55
C ALA A 287 5.29 -12.12 -2.48
N GLU A 288 4.76 -11.41 -1.48
CA GLU A 288 5.54 -10.93 -0.33
C GLU A 288 6.20 -12.09 0.43
N ALA A 289 5.46 -13.17 0.68
CA ALA A 289 6.01 -14.35 1.34
C ALA A 289 7.16 -14.99 0.53
N ASN A 290 7.01 -15.06 -0.80
CA ASN A 290 8.08 -15.55 -1.68
C ASN A 290 9.32 -14.63 -1.66
N MET A 291 9.12 -13.31 -1.73
CA MET A 291 10.24 -12.34 -1.69
C MET A 291 11.05 -12.43 -0.39
N LYS A 292 10.40 -12.72 0.74
CA LYS A 292 11.11 -12.94 2.02
C LYS A 292 12.09 -14.09 1.94
N TRP A 293 11.70 -15.18 1.27
CA TRP A 293 12.59 -16.33 1.06
C TRP A 293 13.75 -15.97 0.12
N GLU A 294 13.50 -15.25 -0.98
CA GLU A 294 14.57 -14.80 -1.89
C GLU A 294 15.63 -13.95 -1.19
N PHE A 295 15.20 -13.03 -0.32
CA PHE A 295 16.13 -12.20 0.43
C PHE A 295 16.98 -12.99 1.42
N GLU A 296 16.44 -14.07 2.02
CA GLU A 296 17.26 -14.98 2.83
C GLU A 296 18.30 -15.70 1.98
N VAL A 297 17.96 -16.09 0.74
CA VAL A 297 18.94 -16.73 -0.15
C VAL A 297 20.04 -15.75 -0.54
N TYR A 298 19.72 -14.51 -0.89
CA TYR A 298 20.75 -13.50 -1.19
C TYR A 298 21.69 -13.23 -0.01
N ARG A 299 21.16 -13.28 1.22
CA ARG A 299 22.00 -13.21 2.43
C ARG A 299 22.90 -14.44 2.57
N VAL A 300 22.39 -15.65 2.35
CA VAL A 300 23.20 -16.89 2.40
C VAL A 300 24.29 -16.92 1.32
N LEU A 301 24.02 -16.33 0.16
CA LEU A 301 24.98 -16.15 -0.93
C LEU A 301 25.98 -14.99 -0.69
N ASP A 302 25.93 -14.37 0.49
CA ASP A 302 26.81 -13.26 0.90
C ASP A 302 26.71 -12.03 -0.02
N LEU A 303 25.54 -11.83 -0.64
CA LEU A 303 25.25 -10.65 -1.45
C LEU A 303 24.67 -9.52 -0.60
N PHE A 304 23.93 -9.88 0.45
CA PHE A 304 23.29 -8.95 1.39
C PHE A 304 23.93 -9.10 2.78
N GLU A 305 24.17 -7.97 3.42
CA GLU A 305 24.65 -7.91 4.79
C GLU A 305 23.45 -7.95 5.76
N ASP A 306 23.70 -8.34 7.01
CA ASP A 306 22.64 -8.40 8.04
C ASP A 306 22.02 -7.02 8.33
N ASP A 307 22.75 -5.94 8.07
CA ASP A 307 22.34 -4.54 8.26
C ASP A 307 21.73 -3.91 6.98
N THR A 308 21.66 -4.66 5.88
CA THR A 308 20.96 -4.25 4.66
C THR A 308 19.53 -3.86 5.01
N TYR A 309 19.20 -2.58 4.88
CA TYR A 309 17.92 -2.02 5.31
C TYR A 309 16.72 -2.74 4.69
N MET A 310 16.76 -2.97 3.38
CA MET A 310 15.70 -3.69 2.67
C MET A 310 15.50 -5.10 3.24
N TYR A 311 16.58 -5.82 3.56
CA TYR A 311 16.51 -7.14 4.18
C TYR A 311 15.97 -7.06 5.61
N ALA A 312 16.46 -6.12 6.41
CA ALA A 312 16.00 -5.88 7.78
C ALA A 312 14.49 -5.60 7.84
N MET A 313 13.95 -4.84 6.88
CA MET A 313 12.50 -4.58 6.78
C MET A 313 11.68 -5.86 6.63
N GLN A 314 12.25 -6.89 6.02
CA GLN A 314 11.61 -8.17 5.72
C GLN A 314 11.82 -9.21 6.82
N SER A 315 12.95 -9.15 7.53
CA SER A 315 13.28 -10.07 8.62
C SER A 315 12.50 -9.72 9.90
N HIS A 316 11.91 -10.70 10.58
CA HIS A 316 11.04 -10.48 11.76
C HIS A 316 11.82 -10.09 13.03
N LYS A 317 12.96 -9.39 12.91
CA LYS A 317 13.75 -8.90 14.04
C LYS A 317 13.45 -7.40 14.26
N PRO A 318 12.34 -7.03 14.93
CA PRO A 318 11.95 -5.64 15.14
C PRO A 318 13.02 -4.82 15.88
N ASP A 319 13.79 -5.43 16.77
CA ASP A 319 14.72 -4.73 17.65
C ASP A 319 15.95 -4.16 16.94
N THR A 320 16.32 -4.69 15.77
CA THR A 320 17.49 -4.26 15.00
C THR A 320 17.24 -2.98 14.20
N ILE A 321 16.02 -2.74 13.72
CA ILE A 321 15.71 -1.59 12.85
C ILE A 321 15.56 -0.29 13.65
N CYS A 322 14.92 -0.35 14.82
CA CYS A 322 14.76 0.83 15.68
C CYS A 322 16.10 1.43 16.11
N ARG A 323 17.17 0.62 16.21
CA ARG A 323 18.51 1.08 16.60
C ARG A 323 19.29 1.71 15.45
N SER A 324 19.09 1.26 14.21
CA SER A 324 19.83 1.75 13.02
C SER A 324 19.22 2.97 12.35
N LEU A 325 18.06 3.44 12.81
CA LEU A 325 17.40 4.67 12.33
C LEU A 325 17.54 5.87 13.27
N ILE A 326 18.11 5.66 14.47
CA ILE A 326 18.34 6.71 15.47
C ILE A 326 19.76 7.31 15.35
N TYR A 327 20.61 6.74 14.50
CA TYR A 327 21.98 7.19 14.22
C TYR A 327 22.22 7.34 12.72
#